data_AF-A0AAV5U7A4-F1
#
_entry.id   AF-A0AAV5U7A4-F1
#
_cell.length_a   1.000
_cell.length_b   1.000
_cell.length_c   1.000
_cell.angle_alpha   90.00
_cell.angle_beta   90.00
_cell.angle_gamma   90.00
#
_symmetry.space_group_name_H-M   'P 1'
#
loop_
_entity.id
_entity.type
_entity.pdbx_description
1 polymer ?
#
loop_
_entity_poly.entity_id
_entity_poly.type
_entity_poly.pdbx_seq_one_letter_code
_entity_poly.pdbx_strand_id
1 'polypeptide(L)'
;LSIAATTRTVYIVKSSRTVTRGYSHLLVLLLICSAFIDVFVQWVFDPVYLLPLTCIYRRAPILNLPLSAVNCTGFILSFIALCGPIYFSLFLYRHQAVTPSKSFFKFPLSAQISFIIVLLIPYGSLGITYCV
;
A
#
# COMPACT_ATOMS: atom_id res chain seq x y z
N LEU A 1 -9.50 -0.86 16.70
CA LEU A 1 -8.45 -1.88 16.96
C LEU A 1 -7.23 -1.70 16.04
N SER A 2 -7.41 -1.54 14.71
CA SER A 2 -6.30 -1.36 13.74
C SER A 2 -5.37 -0.20 14.10
N ILE A 3 -5.88 1.01 14.38
CA ILE A 3 -5.05 2.19 14.72
C ILE A 3 -4.13 1.92 15.93
N ALA A 4 -4.65 1.33 17.01
CA ALA A 4 -3.85 1.04 18.20
C ALA A 4 -2.75 0.00 17.93
N ALA A 5 -3.04 -1.02 17.11
CA ALA A 5 -2.05 -2.01 16.69
C ALA A 5 -0.95 -1.37 15.81
N THR A 6 -1.34 -0.49 14.89
CA THR A 6 -0.46 0.33 14.03
C THR A 6 0.45 1.23 14.88
N THR A 7 -0.09 1.99 15.83
CA THR A 7 0.72 2.84 16.71
C THR A 7 1.72 2.02 17.53
N ARG A 8 1.29 0.85 18.04
CA ARG A 8 2.18 -0.06 18.78
C ARG A 8 3.29 -0.62 17.89
N THR A 9 3.00 -0.97 16.64
CA THR A 9 4.02 -1.44 15.69
C THR A 9 5.01 -0.35 15.33
N VAL A 10 4.57 0.89 15.07
CA VAL A 10 5.48 2.04 14.87
C VAL A 10 6.41 2.21 16.07
N TYR A 11 5.84 2.18 17.28
CA TYR A 11 6.61 2.34 18.51
C TYR A 11 7.68 1.25 18.65
N ILE A 12 7.32 -0.02 18.44
CA ILE A 12 8.26 -1.15 18.49
C ILE A 12 9.37 -0.97 17.44
N VAL A 13 9.02 -0.62 16.21
CA VAL A 13 9.99 -0.43 15.12
C VAL A 13 10.95 0.72 15.44
N LYS A 14 10.46 1.85 15.95
CA LYS A 14 11.31 3.00 16.34
C LYS A 14 12.14 2.75 17.59
N SER A 15 11.62 1.97 18.54
CA SER A 15 12.33 1.64 19.77
C SER A 15 13.40 0.56 19.56
N SER A 16 13.37 -0.16 18.44
CA SER A 16 14.32 -1.24 18.18
C SER A 16 15.70 -0.70 17.79
N ARG A 17 16.72 -1.01 18.59
CA ARG A 17 18.11 -0.63 18.34
C ARG A 17 18.78 -1.44 17.20
N THR A 18 18.17 -2.55 16.78
CA THR A 18 18.71 -3.44 15.74
C THR A 18 18.32 -3.04 14.32
N VAL A 19 17.47 -2.01 14.19
CA VAL A 19 16.88 -1.56 12.91
C VAL A 19 17.64 -0.32 12.43
N THR A 20 18.18 -0.38 11.22
CA THR A 20 18.83 0.78 10.59
C THR A 20 17.80 1.88 10.31
N ARG A 21 18.24 3.15 10.35
CA ARG A 21 17.33 4.29 10.12
C ARG A 21 16.57 4.18 8.79
N GLY A 22 17.25 3.85 7.70
CA GLY A 22 16.62 3.67 6.39
C GLY A 22 15.53 2.59 6.38
N TYR A 23 15.80 1.44 6.99
CA TYR A 23 14.81 0.35 7.11
C TYR A 23 13.62 0.75 7.98
N SER A 24 13.87 1.50 9.06
CA SER A 24 12.81 2.03 9.93
C SER A 24 11.86 2.96 9.17
N HIS A 25 12.38 3.83 8.28
CA HIS A 25 11.57 4.71 7.46
C HIS A 25 10.72 3.94 6.46
N LEU A 26 11.28 2.93 5.80
CA LEU A 26 10.53 2.07 4.88
C LEU A 26 9.42 1.29 5.58
N LEU A 27 9.69 0.78 6.79
CA LEU A 27 8.67 0.09 7.59
C LEU A 27 7.54 1.04 8.02
N VAL A 28 7.87 2.25 8.47
CA VAL A 28 6.88 3.26 8.84
C VAL A 28 6.05 3.68 7.62
N LEU A 29 6.69 3.85 6.46
CA LEU A 29 6.00 4.17 5.20
C LEU A 29 5.01 3.06 4.81
N LEU A 30 5.45 1.80 4.84
CA LEU A 30 4.57 0.64 4.57
C LEU A 30 3.37 0.64 5.51
N LEU A 31 3.61 0.90 6.79
CA LEU A 31 2.56 0.89 7.81
C LEU A 31 1.55 2.02 7.62
N ILE A 32 2.01 3.22 7.25
CA ILE A 32 1.14 4.36 6.92
C ILE A 32 0.30 4.04 5.67
N CYS A 33 0.91 3.49 4.61
CA CYS A 33 0.18 3.07 3.41
C CYS A 33 -0.87 2.01 3.74
N SER A 34 -0.53 1.00 4.54
CA SER A 34 -1.47 -0.04 4.98
C SER A 34 -2.62 0.55 5.80
N ALA A 35 -2.34 1.46 6.73
CA ALA A 35 -3.37 2.10 7.53
C ALA A 35 -4.29 2.99 6.68
N PHE A 36 -3.75 3.67 5.67
CA PHE A 36 -4.54 4.46 4.74
C PHE A 36 -5.47 3.57 3.90
N ILE A 37 -4.99 2.40 3.46
CA ILE A 37 -5.82 1.40 2.77
C ILE A 37 -6.93 0.90 3.69
N ASP A 38 -6.63 0.54 4.94
CA ASP A 38 -7.64 0.10 5.90
C ASP A 38 -8.75 1.14 6.06
N VAL A 39 -8.37 2.41 6.27
CA VAL A 39 -9.32 3.52 6.39
C VAL A 39 -10.13 3.69 5.11
N PHE A 40 -9.48 3.63 3.94
CA PHE A 40 -10.16 3.79 2.65
C PHE A 40 -11.13 2.63 2.38
N VAL A 41 -10.72 1.39 2.65
CA VAL A 41 -11.56 0.19 2.56
C VAL A 41 -12.75 0.33 3.51
N GLN A 42 -12.54 0.68 4.78
CA GLN A 42 -13.65 0.93 5.71
C GLN A 42 -14.57 2.04 5.19
N TRP A 43 -14.02 3.14 4.67
CA TRP A 43 -14.81 4.26 4.18
C TRP A 43 -15.61 3.94 2.91
N VAL A 44 -15.13 3.02 2.06
CA VAL A 44 -15.86 2.55 0.87
C VAL A 44 -16.84 1.44 1.21
N PHE A 45 -16.46 0.47 2.05
CA PHE A 45 -17.27 -0.72 2.36
C PHE A 45 -18.24 -0.54 3.54
N ASP A 46 -17.99 0.33 4.52
CA ASP A 46 -18.99 0.62 5.57
C ASP A 46 -20.28 1.24 4.98
N PRO A 47 -20.22 2.17 4.01
CA PRO A 47 -21.42 2.56 3.28
C PRO A 47 -22.03 1.42 2.47
N VAL A 48 -21.24 0.41 2.06
CA VAL A 48 -21.76 -0.81 1.40
C VAL A 48 -22.71 -1.56 2.33
N TYR A 49 -22.39 -1.66 3.62
CA TYR A 49 -23.31 -2.22 4.62
C TYR A 49 -24.50 -1.30 4.94
N LEU A 50 -24.39 0.01 4.69
CA LEU A 50 -25.51 0.95 4.69
C LEU A 50 -26.30 0.99 3.36
N LEU A 51 -25.89 0.27 2.30
CA LEU A 51 -26.51 0.35 0.97
C LEU A 51 -27.99 -0.08 0.85
N PRO A 52 -28.65 -0.81 1.77
CA PRO A 52 -30.11 -0.89 1.71
C PRO A 52 -30.75 0.51 1.63
N LEU A 53 -30.10 1.53 2.22
CA LEU A 53 -30.51 2.93 2.16
C LEU A 53 -30.07 3.66 0.88
N THR A 54 -28.95 3.31 0.24
CA THR A 54 -28.48 4.01 -0.98
C THR A 54 -29.20 3.56 -2.25
N CYS A 55 -29.75 2.33 -2.28
CA CYS A 55 -30.70 1.91 -3.31
C CYS A 55 -31.92 2.86 -3.39
N ILE A 56 -32.29 3.50 -2.27
CA ILE A 56 -33.32 4.55 -2.22
C ILE A 56 -32.78 5.87 -2.80
N TYR A 57 -31.53 6.24 -2.51
CA TYR A 57 -30.89 7.45 -3.04
C TYR A 57 -30.51 7.40 -4.52
N ARG A 58 -30.42 6.22 -5.15
CA ARG A 58 -30.18 6.09 -6.60
C ARG A 58 -31.25 6.79 -7.45
N ARG A 59 -32.46 7.00 -6.91
CA ARG A 59 -33.55 7.71 -7.60
C ARG A 59 -33.41 9.24 -7.56
N ALA A 60 -32.65 9.79 -6.62
CA ALA A 60 -32.41 11.23 -6.50
C ALA A 60 -31.03 11.48 -5.83
N PRO A 61 -29.92 11.35 -6.57
CA PRO A 61 -28.60 11.55 -6.02
C PRO A 61 -28.41 13.02 -5.59
N ILE A 62 -27.97 13.22 -4.34
CA ILE A 62 -27.60 14.55 -3.83
C ILE A 62 -26.27 15.03 -4.46
N LEU A 63 -25.40 14.09 -4.84
CA LEU A 63 -24.10 14.33 -5.46
C LEU A 63 -24.00 13.50 -6.75
N ASN A 64 -23.93 14.17 -7.91
CA ASN A 64 -23.65 13.54 -9.20
C ASN A 64 -22.15 13.22 -9.33
N LEU A 65 -21.66 12.31 -8.51
CA LEU A 65 -20.29 11.80 -8.65
C LEU A 65 -20.26 10.74 -9.75
N PRO A 66 -19.37 10.85 -10.76
CA PRO A 66 -19.20 9.84 -11.82
C PRO A 66 -18.40 8.63 -11.30
N LEU A 67 -18.75 8.11 -10.13
CA LEU A 67 -18.11 6.96 -9.51
C LEU A 67 -18.99 5.73 -9.71
N SER A 68 -18.57 4.86 -10.62
CA SER A 68 -19.15 3.51 -10.74
C SER A 68 -18.56 2.60 -9.65
N ALA A 69 -19.29 1.54 -9.26
CA ALA A 69 -18.77 0.54 -8.34
C ALA A 69 -17.48 -0.14 -8.86
N VAL A 70 -17.36 -0.26 -10.18
CA VAL A 70 -16.17 -0.79 -10.87
C VAL A 70 -14.98 0.14 -10.65
N ASN A 71 -15.15 1.44 -10.86
CA ASN A 71 -14.10 2.44 -10.69
C ASN A 71 -13.61 2.51 -9.23
N CYS A 72 -14.52 2.44 -8.26
CA CYS A 72 -14.17 2.40 -6.84
C CYS A 72 -13.35 1.15 -6.48
N THR A 73 -13.76 -0.02 -6.99
CA THR A 73 -13.03 -1.28 -6.76
C THR A 73 -11.65 -1.23 -7.40
N GLY A 74 -11.55 -0.69 -8.61
CA GLY A 74 -10.28 -0.45 -9.30
C GLY A 74 -9.32 0.42 -8.50
N PHE A 75 -9.84 1.51 -7.92
CA PHE A 75 -9.05 2.41 -7.09
C PHE A 75 -8.51 1.70 -5.84
N ILE A 76 -9.33 0.90 -5.15
CA ILE A 76 -8.88 0.10 -3.99
C ILE A 76 -7.76 -0.87 -4.37
N LEU A 77 -7.94 -1.62 -5.46
CA LEU A 77 -6.95 -2.57 -5.95
C LEU A 77 -5.63 -1.88 -6.31
N SER A 78 -5.70 -0.67 -6.86
CA SER A 78 -4.51 0.17 -7.16
C SER A 78 -3.73 0.52 -5.90
N PHE A 79 -4.42 0.92 -4.84
CA PHE A 79 -3.79 1.28 -3.57
C PHE A 79 -3.16 0.06 -2.90
N ILE A 80 -3.84 -1.09 -2.91
CA ILE A 80 -3.28 -2.36 -2.43
C ILE A 80 -2.04 -2.74 -3.24
N ALA A 81 -2.10 -2.60 -4.56
CA ALA A 81 -0.99 -2.88 -5.46
C ALA A 81 0.24 -2.01 -5.14
N LEU A 82 0.06 -0.72 -4.80
CA LEU A 82 1.17 0.17 -4.41
C LEU A 82 1.92 -0.27 -3.15
N CYS A 83 1.34 -1.12 -2.29
CA CYS A 83 2.06 -1.70 -1.16
C CYS A 83 3.09 -2.77 -1.59
N GLY A 84 2.89 -3.39 -2.75
CA GLY A 84 3.80 -4.39 -3.30
C GLY A 84 5.24 -3.87 -3.48
N PRO A 85 5.46 -2.77 -4.22
CA PRO A 85 6.79 -2.17 -4.39
C PRO A 85 7.46 -1.79 -3.07
N ILE A 86 6.70 -1.30 -2.07
CA ILE A 86 7.25 -0.97 -0.74
C ILE A 86 7.71 -2.24 -0.02
N TYR A 87 6.91 -3.31 -0.08
CA TYR A 87 7.28 -4.62 0.47
C TYR A 87 8.52 -5.20 -0.21
N PHE A 88 8.60 -5.15 -1.55
CA PHE A 88 9.78 -5.58 -2.29
C PHE A 88 11.03 -4.75 -1.94
N SER A 89 10.87 -3.45 -1.71
CA SER A 89 11.96 -2.57 -1.26
C SER A 89 12.51 -3.02 0.10
N LEU A 90 11.63 -3.38 1.04
CA LEU A 90 12.00 -3.91 2.35
C LEU A 90 12.68 -5.28 2.26
N PHE A 91 12.14 -6.17 1.43
CA PHE A 91 12.73 -7.49 1.16
C PHE A 91 14.13 -7.33 0.58
N LEU A 92 14.27 -6.48 -0.44
CA LEU A 92 15.55 -6.23 -1.10
C LEU A 92 16.56 -5.63 -0.13
N TYR A 93 16.16 -4.64 0.68
CA TYR A 93 17.03 -4.06 1.71
C TYR A 93 17.56 -5.13 2.68
N ARG A 94 16.67 -5.98 3.21
CA ARG A 94 17.05 -7.05 4.14
C ARG A 94 17.91 -8.12 3.48
N HIS A 95 17.54 -8.54 2.28
CA HIS A 95 18.29 -9.51 1.49
C HIS A 95 19.71 -9.00 1.24
N GLN A 96 19.84 -7.76 0.78
CA GLN A 96 21.15 -7.14 0.57
C GLN A 96 21.94 -6.97 1.86
N ALA A 97 21.31 -6.77 3.01
CA ALA A 97 22.03 -6.69 4.29
C ALA A 97 22.68 -8.03 4.71
N VAL A 98 22.01 -9.17 4.44
CA VAL A 98 22.53 -10.51 4.80
C VAL A 98 23.39 -11.15 3.71
N THR A 99 23.26 -10.70 2.46
CA THR A 99 24.02 -11.27 1.35
C THR A 99 25.53 -10.95 1.47
N PRO A 100 26.41 -11.98 1.41
CA PRO A 100 27.85 -11.79 1.49
C PRO A 100 28.37 -10.87 0.38
N SER A 101 29.40 -10.07 0.68
CA SER A 101 29.93 -9.07 -0.26
C SER A 101 30.48 -9.63 -1.57
N LYS A 102 30.82 -10.93 -1.61
CA LYS A 102 31.33 -11.63 -2.81
C LYS A 102 30.25 -12.43 -3.55
N SER A 103 29.00 -12.37 -3.12
CA SER A 103 27.91 -13.08 -3.78
C SER A 103 27.45 -12.38 -5.05
N PHE A 104 27.12 -13.15 -6.09
CA PHE A 104 26.47 -12.64 -7.30
C PHE A 104 25.10 -12.01 -7.04
N PHE A 105 24.47 -12.31 -5.90
CA PHE A 105 23.19 -11.73 -5.49
C PHE A 105 23.34 -10.38 -4.78
N LYS A 106 24.57 -9.84 -4.65
CA LYS A 106 24.81 -8.52 -4.08
C LYS A 106 24.63 -7.46 -5.16
N PHE A 107 23.54 -6.71 -5.09
CA PHE A 107 23.21 -5.69 -6.08
C PHE A 107 23.72 -4.32 -5.66
N PRO A 108 24.30 -3.53 -6.59
CA PRO A 108 24.58 -2.13 -6.34
C PRO A 108 23.28 -1.35 -6.13
N LEU A 109 23.36 -0.22 -5.43
CA LEU A 109 22.20 0.62 -5.11
C LEU A 109 21.41 1.03 -6.37
N SER A 110 22.11 1.30 -7.48
CA SER A 110 21.48 1.62 -8.77
C SER A 110 20.57 0.50 -9.26
N ALA A 111 21.05 -0.75 -9.26
CA ALA A 111 20.26 -1.91 -9.67
C ALA A 111 19.07 -2.14 -8.74
N GLN A 112 19.22 -1.88 -7.43
CA GLN A 112 18.12 -1.97 -6.48
C GLN A 112 17.01 -0.95 -6.78
N ILE A 113 17.38 0.30 -7.08
CA ILE A 113 16.43 1.35 -7.47
C ILE A 113 15.75 0.99 -8.79
N SER A 114 16.51 0.54 -9.79
CA SER A 114 15.96 0.11 -11.07
C SER A 114 14.95 -1.02 -10.92
N PHE A 115 15.22 -2.01 -10.06
CA PHE A 115 14.30 -3.11 -9.79
C PHE A 115 12.97 -2.60 -9.21
N ILE A 116 13.02 -1.65 -8.27
CA ILE A 116 11.82 -1.05 -7.67
C ILE A 116 11.03 -0.23 -8.72
N ILE A 117 11.72 0.54 -9.57
CA ILE A 117 11.06 1.32 -10.63
C ILE A 117 10.35 0.40 -11.62
N VAL A 118 11.00 -0.69 -12.04
CA VAL A 118 10.41 -1.68 -12.94
C VAL A 118 9.17 -2.34 -12.30
N LEU A 119 9.21 -2.61 -11.00
CA LEU A 119 8.04 -3.09 -10.27
C LEU A 119 6.93 -2.03 -10.16
N LEU A 120 7.25 -0.75 -10.09
CA LEU A 120 6.23 0.29 -9.99
C LEU A 120 5.31 0.33 -11.22
N ILE A 121 5.82 -0.03 -12.41
CA ILE A 121 5.06 0.00 -13.67
C ILE A 121 3.82 -0.92 -13.63
N PRO A 122 3.94 -2.25 -13.44
CA PRO A 122 2.77 -3.13 -13.42
C PRO A 122 1.83 -2.83 -12.25
N TYR A 123 2.36 -2.50 -11.07
CA TYR A 123 1.54 -2.22 -9.89
C TYR A 123 0.81 -0.85 -10.00
N GLY A 124 1.40 0.13 -10.69
CA GLY A 124 0.75 1.40 -11.00
C GLY A 124 -0.25 1.31 -12.15
N SER A 125 -0.02 0.42 -13.13
CA SER A 125 -0.92 0.24 -14.27
C SER A 125 -2.19 -0.54 -13.93
N LEU A 126 -2.17 -1.40 -12.90
CA LEU A 126 -3.33 -2.19 -12.50
C LEU A 126 -4.58 -1.33 -12.26
N GLY A 127 -4.40 -0.12 -11.73
CA GLY A 127 -5.52 0.81 -11.51
C GLY A 127 -6.16 1.36 -12.75
N ILE A 128 -5.35 1.61 -13.78
CA ILE A 128 -5.79 2.21 -15.04
C ILE A 128 -6.72 1.24 -15.76
N THR A 129 -6.43 -0.07 -15.71
CA THR A 129 -7.26 -1.12 -16.32
C THR A 129 -8.68 -1.22 -15.77
N TYR A 130 -8.96 -0.69 -14.58
CA TYR A 130 -10.30 -0.71 -13.98
C TYR A 130 -11.03 0.64 -14.06
N CYS A 131 -10.37 1.68 -14.60
CA CYS A 131 -10.94 3.02 -14.76
C CYS A 131 -11.46 3.29 -16.19
N VAL A 132 -11.13 2.43 -17.16
CA VAL A 132 -11.60 2.46 -18.55
C VAL A 132 -12.75 1.48 -18.72
#